data_AF-A0A963WP24-F1
#
_entry.id   AF-A0A963WP24-F1
#
_cell.length_a   1.000
_cell.length_b   1.000
_cell.length_c   1.000
_cell.angle_alpha   90.00
_cell.angle_beta   90.00
_cell.angle_gamma   90.00
#
_symmetry.space_group_name_H-M   'P 1'
#
loop_
_entity.id
_entity.type
_entity.pdbx_description
1 polymer ?
#
loop_
_entity_poly.entity_id
_entity_poly.type
_entity_poly.pdbx_seq_one_letter_code
_entity_poly.pdbx_strand_id
1 'polypeptide(L)' 'FDGFWESGLKDWDTAAGCLLVREAGGFVSDFRGRSQPIHAQQVLAANDTLHSKLHKLLAGALKG' A
#
# COMPACT_ATOMS: atom_id res chain seq x y z
N PHE A 1 -0.45 14.94 -1.25
CA PHE A 1 0.11 13.68 -1.77
C PHE A 1 -1.05 12.75 -2.05
N ASP A 2 -1.11 12.17 -3.25
CA ASP A 2 -2.28 11.38 -3.73
C ASP A 2 -2.08 9.86 -3.61
N GLY A 3 -0.86 9.42 -3.29
CA GLY A 3 -0.51 8.02 -3.03
C GLY A 3 0.90 7.91 -2.43
N PHE A 4 1.16 6.81 -1.74
CA PHE A 4 2.42 6.51 -1.05
C PHE A 4 2.82 5.04 -1.31
N TRP A 5 4.10 4.80 -1.58
CA TRP A 5 4.67 3.45 -1.69
C TRP A 5 6.08 3.41 -1.10
N GLU A 6 6.39 2.33 -0.40
CA GLU A 6 7.72 2.12 0.22
C GLU A 6 8.03 0.62 0.35
N SER A 7 9.31 0.28 0.44
CA SER A 7 9.84 -1.07 0.59
C SER A 7 10.89 -1.14 1.70
N GLY A 8 11.07 -2.30 2.33
CA GLY A 8 12.03 -2.50 3.43
C GLY A 8 11.49 -2.16 4.81
N LEU A 9 10.16 -2.13 4.94
CA LEU A 9 9.45 -1.79 6.18
C LEU A 9 9.50 -2.93 7.19
N LYS A 10 9.53 -2.57 8.48
CA LYS A 10 9.35 -3.50 9.60
C LYS A 10 7.90 -3.44 10.08
N ASP A 11 7.45 -4.45 10.81
CA ASP A 11 6.04 -4.60 11.23
C ASP A 11 5.50 -3.38 12.00
N TRP A 12 6.35 -2.68 12.75
CA TRP A 12 5.94 -1.47 13.48
C TRP A 12 5.81 -0.23 12.59
N ASP A 13 6.49 -0.18 11.44
CA ASP A 13 6.43 0.94 10.49
C ASP A 13 5.10 0.94 9.73
N THR A 14 4.53 -0.23 9.48
CA THR A 14 3.25 -0.39 8.76
C THR A 14 2.04 -0.34 9.69
N ALA A 15 2.13 -0.80 10.93
CA ALA A 15 0.98 -0.90 11.85
C ALA A 15 0.26 0.44 12.08
N ALA A 16 1.00 1.49 12.45
CA ALA A 16 0.41 2.80 12.72
C ALA A 16 -0.09 3.49 11.44
N GLY A 17 0.67 3.42 10.35
CA GLY A 17 0.30 4.02 9.07
C GLY A 17 -0.97 3.41 8.47
N CYS A 18 -1.15 2.08 8.60
CA CYS A 18 -2.34 1.40 8.09
C CYS A 18 -3.62 1.83 8.80
N LEU A 19 -3.55 2.05 10.12
CA LEU A 19 -4.69 2.52 10.88
C LEU A 19 -5.10 3.92 10.42
N LEU A 20 -4.14 4.85 10.33
CA LEU A 20 -4.40 6.23 9.91
C LEU A 20 -5.00 6.32 8.51
N VAL A 21 -4.46 5.58 7.54
CA VAL A 21 -4.98 5.58 6.17
C VAL A 21 -6.41 5.03 6.12
N ARG A 22 -6.71 3.97 6.88
CA ARG A 22 -8.05 3.37 6.94
C ARG A 22 -9.08 4.30 7.58
N GLU A 23 -8.74 4.96 8.68
CA GLU A 23 -9.63 5.93 9.33
C GLU A 23 -9.92 7.15 8.41
N ALA A 24 -8.98 7.50 7.55
CA ALA A 24 -9.17 8.54 6.53
C ALA A 24 -9.97 8.06 5.28
N GLY A 25 -10.47 6.82 5.28
CA GLY A 25 -11.19 6.23 4.14
C GLY A 25 -10.29 5.80 2.97
N GLY A 26 -8.98 5.72 3.19
CA GLY A 26 -8.01 5.25 2.22
C GLY A 26 -7.84 3.72 2.22
N PHE A 27 -7.15 3.24 1.19
CA PHE A 27 -6.87 1.83 0.96
C PHE A 27 -5.40 1.54 1.17
N VAL A 28 -5.11 0.38 1.74
CA VAL A 28 -3.75 -0.11 1.94
C VAL A 28 -3.64 -1.59 1.52
N SER A 29 -2.65 -1.89 0.70
CA SER A 29 -2.29 -3.25 0.31
C SER A 29 -0.78 -3.42 0.19
N ASP A 30 -0.31 -4.67 0.04
CA ASP A 30 1.02 -4.90 -0.52
C ASP A 30 1.01 -4.70 -2.06
N PHE A 31 2.17 -4.84 -2.71
CA PHE A 31 2.27 -4.72 -4.17
C PHE A 31 1.54 -5.83 -4.95
N ARG A 32 1.18 -6.93 -4.29
CA ARG A 32 0.38 -8.03 -4.86
C ARG A 32 -1.12 -7.81 -4.66
N GLY A 33 -1.53 -6.73 -4.00
CA GLY A 33 -2.93 -6.38 -3.73
C GLY A 33 -3.52 -7.08 -2.51
N ARG A 34 -2.71 -7.72 -1.66
CA ARG A 34 -3.19 -8.38 -0.43
C ARG A 34 -3.37 -7.33 0.67
N SER A 35 -4.53 -7.36 1.33
CA SER A 35 -4.84 -6.46 2.47
C SER A 35 -4.28 -7.01 3.79
N GLN A 36 -2.98 -7.31 3.83
CA GLN A 36 -2.24 -7.71 5.03
C GLN A 36 -0.95 -6.88 5.20
N PRO A 37 -1.05 -5.54 5.29
CA PRO A 37 0.12 -4.67 5.25
C PRO A 37 0.99 -4.70 6.51
N ILE A 38 0.46 -5.13 7.66
CA ILE A 38 1.19 -5.14 8.95
C ILE A 38 2.41 -6.08 8.92
N HIS A 39 2.37 -7.15 8.13
CA HIS A 39 3.50 -8.07 7.95
C HIS A 39 4.14 -7.96 6.56
N ALA A 40 3.78 -6.93 5.80
CA ALA A 40 4.28 -6.74 4.45
C ALA A 40 5.54 -5.89 4.48
N GLN A 41 6.60 -6.38 3.82
CA GLN A 41 7.83 -5.60 3.59
C GLN A 41 7.65 -4.46 2.57
N GLN A 42 6.45 -4.34 2.00
CA GLN A 42 6.09 -3.43 0.92
C GLN A 42 4.65 -2.96 1.14
N VAL A 43 4.41 -1.67 0.98
CA VAL A 43 3.08 -1.08 1.17
C VAL A 43 2.73 -0.15 0.01
N LEU A 44 1.48 -0.19 -0.41
CA LEU A 44 0.83 0.77 -1.28
C LEU A 44 -0.36 1.36 -0.52
N ALA A 45 -0.39 2.67 -0.37
CA ALA A 45 -1.49 3.39 0.26
C ALA A 45 -1.99 4.53 -0.63
N ALA A 46 -3.31 4.61 -0.86
CA ALA A 46 -3.92 5.66 -1.69
C ALA A 46 -5.44 5.75 -1.44
N ASN A 47 -6.08 6.78 -1.99
CA ASN A 47 -7.55 6.80 -2.10
C ASN A 47 -8.06 5.77 -3.12
N ASP A 48 -9.38 5.50 -3.12
CA ASP A 48 -10.02 4.49 -3.97
C ASP A 48 -9.64 4.61 -5.46
N THR A 49 -9.75 5.83 -6.00
CA THR A 49 -9.49 6.14 -7.42
C THR A 49 -8.04 5.89 -7.83
N LEU A 50 -7.07 6.20 -6.97
CA LEU A 50 -5.65 6.03 -7.27
C LEU A 50 -5.13 4.63 -6.96
N HIS A 51 -5.63 3.99 -5.91
CA HIS A 51 -5.11 2.70 -5.44
C HIS A 51 -5.12 1.65 -6.55
N SER A 52 -6.23 1.52 -7.26
CA SER A 52 -6.37 0.58 -8.38
C SER A 52 -5.45 0.89 -9.57
N LYS A 53 -5.19 2.17 -9.84
CA LYS A 53 -4.30 2.60 -10.94
C LYS A 53 -2.84 2.30 -10.60
N LEU A 54 -2.41 2.67 -9.40
CA LEU A 54 -1.05 2.45 -8.92
C LEU A 54 -0.74 0.95 -8.80
N HIS A 55 -1.70 0.15 -8.30
CA HIS A 55 -1.54 -1.30 -8.22
C HIS A 55 -1.29 -1.93 -9.60
N LYS A 56 -2.04 -1.53 -10.64
CA LYS A 56 -1.82 -2.00 -12.01
C LYS A 56 -0.43 -1.67 -12.54
N LEU A 57 0.06 -0.45 -12.29
CA LEU A 57 1.40 -0.02 -12.73
C LEU A 57 2.50 -0.82 -12.01
N LEU A 58 2.40 -0.94 -10.69
CA LEU A 58 3.35 -1.72 -9.88
C LEU A 58 3.37 -3.20 -10.26
N ALA A 59 2.19 -3.82 -10.44
CA ALA A 59 2.08 -5.21 -10.86
C ALA A 59 2.63 -5.44 -12.29
N GLY A 60 2.56 -4.42 -13.16
CA GLY A 60 3.19 -4.45 -14.48
C GLY A 60 4.71 -4.38 -14.40
N ALA A 61 5.24 -3.47 -13.57
CA ALA A 61 6.67 -3.28 -13.40
C ALA A 61 7.37 -4.48 -12.74
N LEU A 62 6.71 -5.17 -11.79
CA LEU A 62 7.24 -6.35 -11.09
C LEU A 62 7.27 -7.64 -11.93
N LYS A 63 6.59 -7.65 -13.08
CA LYS A 63 6.59 -8.79 -14.02
C LYS A 63 7.72 -8.72 -15.06
N GLY A 64 8.47 -7.61 -15.10
CA GLY A 64 9.61 -7.39 -15.98
C GLY A 64 10.93 -7.82 -15.36
#